data_AF-A0A7C3NXH9-F1
#
_entry.id   AF-A0A7C3NXH9-F1
#
_cell.length_a   1.000
_cell.length_b   1.000
_cell.length_c   1.000
_cell.angle_alpha   90.00
_cell.angle_beta   90.00
_cell.angle_gamma   90.00
#
_symmetry.space_group_name_H-M   'P 1'
#
loop_
_entity.id
_entity.type
_entity.pdbx_description
1 polymer ?
#
loop_
_entity_poly.entity_id
_entity_poly.type
_entity_poly.pdbx_seq_one_letter_code
_entity_poly.pdbx_strand_id
1 'polypeptide(L)' 'MADQLTLDDLRALAERCGLKLADDELERILPGVRRSRDQATELRSLIASADEPASTFDAGDSEASRHESK' A
#
# COMPACT_ATOMS: atom_id res chain seq x y z
N MET A 1 6.18 -21.43 4.22
CA MET A 1 6.08 -20.48 5.35
C MET A 1 6.64 -19.15 4.86
N ALA A 2 5.88 -18.06 5.01
CA ALA A 2 6.39 -16.74 4.65
C ALA A 2 7.57 -16.41 5.57
N ASP A 3 8.70 -16.05 4.98
CA ASP A 3 9.91 -15.68 5.72
C ASP A 3 9.57 -14.49 6.64
N GLN A 4 9.74 -14.66 7.95
CA GLN A 4 9.20 -13.72 8.94
C GLN A 4 10.01 -12.42 8.91
N LEU A 5 9.35 -11.28 8.64
CA LEU A 5 10.02 -9.98 8.55
C LEU A 5 10.85 -9.72 9.80
N THR A 6 12.15 -9.50 9.66
CA THR A 6 13.07 -9.22 10.77
C THR A 6 13.13 -7.72 11.08
N LEU A 7 13.80 -7.36 12.17
CA LEU A 7 14.02 -5.96 12.52
C LEU A 7 14.95 -5.26 11.50
N ASP A 8 15.96 -5.97 11.00
CA ASP A 8 16.88 -5.44 10.00
C ASP A 8 16.18 -5.20 8.66
N ASP A 9 15.27 -6.09 8.25
CA ASP A 9 14.43 -5.88 7.07
C ASP A 9 13.58 -4.60 7.22
N LEU A 10 13.00 -4.42 8.41
CA LEU A 10 12.17 -3.25 8.69
C LEU A 10 12.99 -1.96 8.70
N ARG A 11 14.21 -1.98 9.25
CA ARG A 11 15.14 -0.84 9.23
C ARG A 11 15.46 -0.44 7.78
N ALA A 12 15.82 -1.41 6.94
CA ALA A 12 16.11 -1.17 5.53
C ALA A 12 14.89 -0.59 4.77
N LEU A 13 13.67 -1.05 5.08
CA LEU A 13 12.44 -0.50 4.50
C LEU A 13 12.16 0.94 4.97
N ALA A 14 12.35 1.23 6.26
CA ALA A 14 12.18 2.56 6.82
C ALA A 14 13.13 3.57 6.15
N GLU A 15 14.42 3.20 6.01
CA GLU A 15 15.43 4.03 5.34
C GLU A 15 15.08 4.31 3.88
N ARG A 16 14.60 3.30 3.14
CA ARG A 16 14.14 3.47 1.74
C ARG A 16 12.97 4.44 1.61
N CYS A 17 12.13 4.53 2.63
CA CYS A 17 11.03 5.48 2.71
C CYS A 17 11.46 6.86 3.26
N GLY A 18 12.75 7.06 3.56
CA GLY A 18 13.27 8.29 4.15
C GLY A 18 12.90 8.48 5.63
N LEU A 19 12.44 7.42 6.30
CA LEU A 19 12.06 7.46 7.71
C LEU A 19 13.28 7.17 8.58
N LYS A 20 13.63 8.12 9.45
CA LYS A 20 14.68 7.96 10.46
C LYS A 20 14.05 7.54 11.78
N LEU A 21 13.77 6.25 11.91
CA LEU A 21 13.21 5.67 13.14
C LEU A 21 14.33 5.15 14.03
N ALA A 22 14.19 5.35 15.33
CA ALA A 22 15.06 4.72 16.31
C ALA A 22 14.71 3.23 16.48
N ASP A 23 15.64 2.45 17.05
CA ASP A 23 15.47 1.00 17.19
C ASP A 23 14.26 0.63 18.07
N ASP A 24 13.99 1.39 19.13
CA ASP A 24 12.81 1.20 20.00
C ASP A 24 11.49 1.46 19.25
N GLU A 25 11.48 2.44 18.34
CA GLU A 25 10.33 2.68 17.46
C GLU A 25 10.12 1.53 16.47
N LEU A 26 11.20 1.01 15.88
CA LEU A 26 11.17 -0.13 14.98
C LEU A 26 10.66 -1.39 15.69
N GLU A 27 11.17 -1.69 16.89
CA GLU A 27 10.69 -2.79 17.72
C GLU A 27 9.21 -2.67 18.05
N ARG A 28 8.76 -1.46 18.38
CA ARG A 28 7.36 -1.16 18.71
C ARG A 28 6.42 -1.40 17.53
N ILE A 29 6.81 -1.05 16.30
CA ILE A 29 5.94 -1.19 15.12
C ILE A 29 6.05 -2.56 14.44
N LEU A 30 7.15 -3.30 14.63
CA LEU A 30 7.42 -4.58 13.97
C LEU A 30 6.26 -5.59 14.05
N PRO A 31 5.59 -5.81 15.20
CA PRO A 31 4.44 -6.71 15.26
C PRO A 31 3.27 -6.28 14.37
N GLY A 32 3.02 -4.96 14.30
CA GLY A 32 1.99 -4.38 13.45
C GLY A 32 2.31 -4.56 11.97
N VAL A 33 3.55 -4.31 11.58
CA VAL A 33 4.00 -4.48 10.18
C VAL A 33 3.91 -5.95 9.74
N ARG A 34 4.29 -6.88 10.61
CA ARG A 34 4.13 -8.33 10.36
C ARG A 34 2.68 -8.69 10.09
N ARG A 35 1.76 -8.27 10.96
CA ARG A 35 0.32 -8.50 10.79
C ARG A 35 -0.20 -7.93 9.46
N SER A 36 0.16 -6.69 9.13
CA SER A 36 -0.27 -6.06 7.87
C SER A 36 0.27 -6.80 6.64
N ARG A 37 1.51 -7.33 6.70
CA ARG A 37 2.09 -8.13 5.60
C ARG A 37 1.33 -9.44 5.40
N ASP A 38 0.95 -10.11 6.49
CA ASP A 38 0.18 -11.35 6.41
C ASP A 38 -1.20 -11.11 5.79
N GLN A 39 -1.91 -10.07 6.25
CA GLN A 39 -3.18 -9.64 5.68
C GLN A 39 -3.07 -9.27 4.20
N ALA A 40 -2.02 -8.56 3.80
CA ALA A 40 -1.79 -8.23 2.40
C ALA A 40 -1.50 -9.47 1.55
N THR A 41 -0.83 -10.48 2.12
CA THR A 41 -0.55 -11.75 1.43
C THR A 41 -1.83 -12.55 1.24
N GLU A 42 -2.67 -12.63 2.27
CA GLU A 42 -3.99 -13.25 2.20
C GLU A 42 -4.87 -12.55 1.17
N LEU A 43 -4.95 -11.22 1.20
CA LEU A 43 -5.72 -10.44 0.23
C LEU A 43 -5.25 -10.72 -1.21
N ARG A 44 -3.93 -10.74 -1.46
CA ARG A 44 -3.40 -11.06 -2.79
C ARG A 44 -3.72 -12.48 -3.26
N SER A 45 -3.92 -13.42 -2.34
CA SER A 45 -4.35 -14.78 -2.70
C SER A 45 -5.81 -14.85 -3.13
N LEU A 46 -6.62 -13.87 -2.74
CA LEU A 46 -8.05 -13.78 -3.07
C LEU A 46 -8.30 -13.03 -4.38
N ILE A 47 -7.43 -12.07 -4.74
CA ILE A 47 -7.57 -11.26 -5.97
C ILE A 47 -7.15 -12.10 -7.17
N ALA A 48 -8.04 -12.26 -8.14
CA ALA A 48 -7.72 -12.89 -9.41
C ALA A 48 -7.06 -11.86 -10.34
N SER A 49 -6.14 -12.30 -11.21
CA SER A 49 -5.44 -11.42 -12.16
C SER A 49 -6.35 -10.73 -13.20
N ALA A 50 -7.65 -11.01 -13.21
CA ALA A 50 -8.66 -10.39 -14.06
C ALA A 50 -9.59 -9.41 -13.31
N ASP A 51 -9.38 -9.19 -12.00
CA ASP A 51 -10.18 -8.21 -11.25
C ASP A 51 -9.77 -6.79 -11.67
N GLU A 52 -10.73 -6.07 -12.26
CA GLU A 52 -10.55 -4.64 -12.56
C GLU A 52 -10.41 -3.84 -11.24
N PRO A 53 -9.57 -2.80 -11.22
CA PRO A 53 -9.45 -1.95 -10.05
C PRO A 53 -10.80 -1.28 -9.76
N ALA A 54 -11.11 -1.07 -8.48
CA ALA A 54 -12.39 -0.50 -8.05
C ALA A 54 -12.71 0.87 -8.68
N SER A 55 -11.68 1.60 -9.11
CA SER A 55 -11.82 2.74 -10.00
C SER A 55 -10.62 2.84 -10.93
N THR A 56 -10.87 3.31 -12.15
CA THR A 56 -9.85 3.70 -13.11
C THR A 56 -9.80 5.21 -13.20
N PHE A 57 -8.61 5.78 -13.32
CA PHE A 57 -8.46 7.19 -13.64
C PHE A 57 -8.88 7.41 -15.10
N ASP A 58 -9.85 8.30 -15.32
CA ASP A 58 -10.21 8.79 -16.64
C ASP A 58 -9.56 10.15 -16.85
N ALA A 59 -8.66 10.24 -17.84
CA ALA A 59 -7.97 11.47 -18.22
C ALA A 59 -8.76 12.29 -19.26
N GLY A 60 -9.93 11.82 -19.68
CA GLY A 60 -10.80 12.53 -20.62
C GLY A 60 -11.33 13.84 -20.03
N ASP A 61 -10.95 14.96 -20.64
CA ASP A 61 -11.49 16.29 -20.38
C ASP A 61 -13.03 16.27 -20.25
N SER A 62 -13.53 16.48 -19.03
CA SER A 62 -14.90 17.00 -18.85
C SER A 62 -14.91 18.51 -19.05
N GLU A 63 -14.51 18.97 -20.23
CA GLU A 63 -14.91 20.28 -20.77
C GLU A 63 -16.23 20.11 -21.55
N ALA A 64 -17.28 19.63 -20.88
CA ALA A 64 -18.60 19.47 -21.50
C ALA A 64 -19.74 19.62 -20.49
N SER A 65 -19.84 20.79 -19.87
CA SER A 65 -21.14 21.35 -19.48
C SER A 65 -21.06 22.87 -19.36
N ARG A 66 -20.63 23.52 -20.45
CA ARG A 66 -21.06 24.89 -20.75
C ARG A 66 -22.50 24.79 -21.26
N HIS A 67 -23.47 24.64 -20.36
CA HIS A 67 -24.89 24.75 -20.72
C HIS A 67 -25.28 26.23 -20.71
N GLU A 68 -24.75 26.98 -21.67
CA GLU A 68 -25.47 28.12 -22.24
C GLU A 68 -26.42 27.55 -23.29
N SER A 69 -27.73 27.59 -23.05
CA SER A 69 -28.73 27.76 -24.11
C SER A 69 -30.10 28.09 -23.53
N LYS A 70 -30.41 29.39 -23.65
CA LYS A 70 -31.72 30.05 -23.82
C LYS A 70 -32.70 30.10 -22.67
#